data_AF-A0A0K2RNX3-F1
#
_entry.id   AF-A0A0K2RNX3-F1
#
_cell.length_a   1.000
_cell.length_b   1.000
_cell.length_c   1.000
_cell.angle_alpha   90.00
_cell.angle_beta   90.00
_cell.angle_gamma   90.00
#
_symmetry.space_group_name_H-M   'P 1'
#
loop_
_entity.id
_entity.type
_entity.pdbx_description
1 polymer ?
#
loop_
_entity_poly.entity_id
_entity_poly.type
_entity_poly.pdbx_seq_one_letter_code
_entity_poly.pdbx_strand_id
1 'polypeptide(L)'
;MPRNRLDAAVTLPGEDFSRVALTAVSIELLRKLWEQHGPLMFHQSGGCCDGSSPMCYPAGEFITGDSDVLLGLFDIGEPERPQLLEFWMSGSSSITGPTPI
;
A
#
# COMPACT_ATOMS: atom_id res chain seq x y z
N MET A 1 -12.34 -14.98 -17.18
CA MET A 1 -12.86 -13.76 -16.53
C MET A 1 -11.74 -12.72 -16.55
N PRO A 2 -11.92 -11.54 -17.14
CA PRO A 2 -10.90 -10.50 -17.05
C PRO A 2 -10.67 -10.15 -15.58
N ARG A 3 -9.40 -9.94 -15.21
CA ARG A 3 -8.96 -9.68 -13.83
C ARG A 3 -9.58 -8.36 -13.37
N ASN A 4 -10.62 -8.45 -12.54
CA ASN A 4 -11.32 -7.31 -11.93
C ASN A 4 -10.55 -6.75 -10.72
N ARG A 5 -9.22 -6.67 -10.84
CA ARG A 5 -8.33 -6.16 -9.80
C ARG A 5 -7.06 -5.56 -10.40
N LEU A 6 -6.50 -4.57 -9.75
CA LEU A 6 -5.18 -4.01 -10.01
C LEU A 6 -4.20 -4.54 -8.95
N ASP A 7 -3.18 -5.27 -9.39
CA ASP A 7 -2.12 -5.76 -8.51
C ASP A 7 -1.07 -4.64 -8.31
N ALA A 8 -0.55 -4.48 -7.09
CA ALA A 8 0.48 -3.47 -6.81
C ALA A 8 1.79 -3.78 -7.53
N ALA A 9 2.62 -2.77 -7.79
CA ALA A 9 4.02 -3.02 -8.11
C ALA A 9 4.71 -3.76 -6.94
N VAL A 10 5.64 -4.66 -7.27
CA VAL A 10 6.46 -5.36 -6.27
C VAL A 10 7.54 -4.39 -5.78
N THR A 11 7.53 -4.11 -4.49
CA THR A 11 8.41 -3.12 -3.83
C THR A 11 9.48 -3.77 -2.97
N LEU A 12 9.35 -5.06 -2.64
CA LEU A 12 10.26 -5.77 -1.75
C LEU A 12 11.36 -6.52 -2.50
N PRO A 13 12.64 -6.37 -2.10
CA PRO A 13 13.73 -7.15 -2.67
C PRO A 13 13.53 -8.66 -2.50
N GLY A 14 13.69 -9.42 -3.58
CA GLY A 14 13.59 -10.88 -3.57
C GLY A 14 12.18 -11.43 -3.78
N GLU A 15 11.19 -10.56 -4.00
CA GLU A 15 9.83 -10.97 -4.37
C GLU A 15 9.58 -10.80 -5.87
N ASP A 16 8.72 -11.66 -6.41
CA ASP A 16 8.28 -11.65 -7.81
C ASP A 16 6.75 -11.57 -7.95
N PHE A 17 6.04 -11.37 -6.84
CA PHE A 17 4.57 -11.28 -6.81
C PHE A 17 4.09 -10.12 -5.94
N SER A 18 2.94 -9.55 -6.29
CA SER A 18 2.29 -8.47 -5.56
C SER A 18 1.60 -8.98 -4.29
N ARG A 19 1.85 -8.34 -3.15
CA ARG A 19 1.22 -8.69 -1.87
C ARG A 19 -0.13 -8.01 -1.65
N VAL A 20 -0.39 -6.91 -2.34
CA VAL A 20 -1.62 -6.11 -2.22
C VAL A 20 -2.24 -5.96 -3.59
N ALA A 21 -3.57 -6.03 -3.65
CA ALA A 21 -4.35 -5.79 -4.85
C ALA A 21 -5.61 -4.98 -4.52
N LEU A 22 -6.01 -4.11 -5.44
CA LEU A 22 -7.25 -3.32 -5.35
C LEU A 22 -8.31 -3.94 -6.25
N THR A 23 -9.54 -4.07 -5.76
CA THR A 23 -10.68 -4.40 -6.63
C THR A 23 -11.05 -3.21 -7.50
N ALA A 24 -11.74 -3.43 -8.62
CA ALA A 24 -12.23 -2.31 -9.45
C ALA A 24 -13.11 -1.32 -8.65
N VAL A 25 -13.97 -1.82 -7.75
CA VAL A 25 -14.81 -0.95 -6.91
C VAL A 25 -13.96 -0.11 -5.94
N SER A 26 -12.87 -0.67 -5.42
CA SER A 26 -11.91 0.06 -4.58
C SER A 26 -11.23 1.18 -5.37
N ILE A 27 -10.82 0.91 -6.62
CA ILE A 27 -10.18 1.91 -7.49
C ILE A 27 -11.13 3.09 -7.72
N GLU A 28 -12.39 2.82 -8.06
CA GLU A 28 -13.38 3.88 -8.28
C GLU A 28 -13.67 4.72 -7.03
N LEU A 29 -13.69 4.09 -5.86
CA LEU A 29 -13.82 4.82 -4.60
C LEU A 29 -12.58 5.69 -4.33
N LEU A 30 -11.38 5.16 -4.56
CA LEU A 30 -10.13 5.84 -4.31
C LEU A 30 -9.93 7.04 -5.22
N ARG A 31 -10.28 6.94 -6.51
CA ARG A 31 -10.29 8.07 -7.44
C ARG A 31 -11.18 9.21 -6.94
N LYS A 32 -12.38 8.90 -6.42
CA LYS A 32 -13.28 9.91 -5.84
C LYS A 32 -12.67 10.58 -4.62
N LEU A 33 -12.11 9.78 -3.71
CA LEU A 33 -11.44 10.32 -2.52
C LEU A 33 -10.23 11.18 -2.90
N TRP A 34 -9.49 10.79 -3.94
CA TRP A 34 -8.36 11.54 -4.45
C TRP A 34 -8.78 12.91 -5.00
N GLU A 35 -9.86 12.99 -5.77
CA GLU A 35 -10.39 14.28 -6.25
C GLU A 35 -10.87 15.18 -5.10
N GLN A 36 -11.34 14.60 -4.00
CA GLN A 36 -11.84 15.35 -2.84
C GLN A 36 -10.74 15.81 -1.88
N HIS A 37 -9.70 15.00 -1.71
CA HIS A 37 -8.69 15.16 -0.65
C HIS A 37 -7.26 15.35 -1.17
N GLY A 38 -7.05 15.19 -2.48
CA GLY A 38 -5.72 15.17 -3.09
C GLY A 38 -5.06 13.78 -2.98
N PRO A 39 -3.72 13.72 -3.12
CA PRO A 39 -2.97 12.47 -3.01
C PRO A 39 -3.27 11.70 -1.73
N LEU A 40 -3.35 10.37 -1.83
CA LEU A 40 -3.70 9.48 -0.73
C LEU A 40 -2.56 8.49 -0.43
N MET A 41 -2.57 7.95 0.78
CA MET A 41 -1.74 6.83 1.22
C MET A 41 -2.52 5.89 2.12
N PHE A 42 -2.11 4.63 2.16
CA PHE A 42 -2.59 3.65 3.13
C PHE A 42 -1.51 3.31 4.15
N HIS A 43 -1.94 3.09 5.39
CA HIS A 43 -1.12 2.49 6.43
C HIS A 43 -1.88 1.35 7.14
N GLN A 44 -1.18 0.27 7.42
CA GLN A 44 -1.70 -0.86 8.17
C GLN A 44 -0.72 -1.31 9.26
N SER A 45 -1.16 -1.39 10.52
CA SER A 45 -0.35 -1.93 11.60
C SER A 45 -0.19 -3.46 11.51
N GLY A 46 1.00 -3.98 11.80
CA GLY A 46 1.30 -5.43 11.82
C GLY A 46 0.94 -6.17 13.12
N GLY A 47 -0.06 -5.70 13.88
CA GLY A 47 -0.36 -6.17 15.25
C GLY A 47 -1.13 -7.49 15.39
N CYS A 48 -0.95 -8.16 16.55
CA CYS A 48 -1.37 -9.53 16.90
C CYS A 48 -2.90 -9.75 17.10
N CYS A 49 -3.76 -8.82 16.70
CA CYS A 49 -5.21 -9.02 16.71
C CYS A 49 -5.70 -9.08 15.25
N ASP A 50 -6.59 -10.02 14.97
CA ASP A 50 -7.11 -10.36 13.64
C ASP A 50 -7.39 -9.17 12.71
N GLY A 51 -6.41 -8.86 11.84
CA GLY A 51 -6.65 -8.06 10.64
C GLY A 51 -7.17 -6.64 10.92
N SER A 52 -6.30 -5.76 11.44
CA SER A 52 -6.59 -4.33 11.36
C SER A 52 -6.80 -3.94 9.89
N SER A 53 -7.95 -3.35 9.59
CA SER A 53 -8.22 -2.84 8.24
C SER A 53 -7.23 -1.73 7.89
N PRO A 54 -6.82 -1.61 6.60
CA PRO A 54 -5.92 -0.55 6.20
C PRO A 54 -6.60 0.81 6.35
N MET A 55 -5.89 1.77 6.93
CA MET A 55 -6.36 3.14 7.13
C MET A 55 -5.91 4.02 5.96
N CYS A 56 -6.82 4.84 5.42
CA CYS A 56 -6.56 5.75 4.31
C CYS A 56 -6.35 7.18 4.84
N TYR A 57 -5.28 7.83 4.40
CA TYR A 57 -4.90 9.19 4.79
C TYR A 57 -4.56 10.03 3.54
N PRO A 58 -4.65 11.36 3.59
CA PRO A 58 -3.93 12.20 2.66
C PRO A 58 -2.42 11.91 2.71
N ALA A 59 -1.77 11.91 1.55
CA ALA A 59 -0.35 11.56 1.45
C ALA A 59 0.50 12.53 2.30
N GLY A 60 1.34 11.96 3.16
CA GLY A 60 2.21 12.72 4.06
C GLY A 60 1.58 13.13 5.40
N GLU A 61 0.28 12.90 5.63
CA GLU A 61 -0.32 13.14 6.95
C GLU A 61 0.00 12.05 7.98
N PHE A 62 0.18 10.81 7.52
CA PHE A 62 0.72 9.74 8.35
C PHE A 62 2.25 9.69 8.18
N ILE A 63 2.97 9.83 9.28
CA ILE A 63 4.45 9.76 9.29
C ILE A 63 4.85 8.29 9.45
N THR A 64 5.46 7.72 8.42
CA THR A 64 6.05 6.38 8.48
C THR A 64 7.33 6.39 9.31
N GLY A 65 7.57 5.30 10.04
CA GLY A 65 8.81 5.07 10.81
C GLY A 65 9.73 4.03 10.15
N ASP A 66 10.91 3.84 10.71
CA ASP A 66 11.93 2.91 10.20
C ASP A 66 11.46 1.44 10.09
N SER A 67 10.44 1.08 10.88
CA SER A 67 9.84 -0.25 10.84
C SER A 67 8.72 -0.38 9.81
N ASP A 68 8.23 0.71 9.21
CA ASP A 68 7.20 0.65 8.19
C ASP A 68 7.78 0.25 6.83
N VAL A 69 7.08 -0.64 6.15
CA VAL A 69 7.50 -1.25 4.90
C VAL A 69 6.53 -0.85 3.80
N LEU A 70 7.04 -0.29 2.70
CA LEU A 70 6.23 -0.04 1.51
C LEU A 70 5.91 -1.39 0.88
N LEU A 71 4.67 -1.84 1.01
CA LEU A 71 4.20 -3.17 0.60
C LEU A 71 3.55 -3.17 -0.78
N GLY A 72 3.13 -2.00 -1.26
CA GLY A 72 2.55 -1.85 -2.59
C GLY A 72 2.57 -0.40 -3.05
N LEU A 73 2.77 -0.25 -4.37
CA LEU A 73 2.62 1.02 -5.08
C LEU A 73 1.64 0.79 -6.23
N PHE A 74 0.60 1.64 -6.30
CA PHE A 74 -0.40 1.61 -7.36
C PHE A 74 -0.35 2.89 -8.17
N ASP A 75 -0.65 2.80 -9.46
CA ASP A 75 -1.17 3.93 -10.23
C ASP A 75 -2.65 3.68 -10.48
N ILE A 76 -3.50 4.45 -9.79
CA ILE A 76 -4.96 4.39 -9.96
C ILE A 76 -5.45 5.46 -10.93
N GLY A 77 -4.56 6.26 -11.52
CA GLY A 77 -4.91 7.34 -12.42
C GLY A 77 -5.39 6.86 -13.79
N GLU A 78 -5.72 7.83 -14.63
CA GLU A 78 -5.81 7.59 -16.08
C GLU A 78 -4.40 7.72 -16.68
N PRO A 79 -4.10 7.11 -17.84
CA PRO A 79 -2.73 7.10 -18.40
C PRO A 79 -2.06 8.48 -18.55
N GLU A 80 -2.86 9.53 -18.69
CA GLU A 80 -2.41 10.92 -18.88
C GLU A 80 -2.32 11.70 -17.55
N ARG A 81 -2.87 11.14 -16.47
CA ARG A 81 -2.97 11.74 -15.14
C ARG A 81 -2.74 10.66 -14.07
N PRO A 82 -1.48 10.25 -13.86
CA PRO A 82 -1.16 9.23 -12.88
C PRO A 82 -1.54 9.68 -11.46
N GLN A 83 -2.06 8.75 -10.67
CA GLN A 83 -2.43 8.96 -9.27
C GLN A 83 -1.76 7.86 -8.45
N LEU A 84 -0.58 8.17 -7.90
CA LEU A 84 0.25 7.21 -7.18
C LEU A 84 -0.23 7.01 -5.75
N LEU A 85 -0.61 5.78 -5.42
CA LEU A 85 -1.10 5.41 -4.10
C LEU A 85 -0.14 4.43 -3.45
N GLU A 86 0.43 4.83 -2.33
CA GLU A 86 1.32 4.01 -1.52
C GLU A 86 0.53 3.19 -0.48
N PHE A 87 0.96 1.95 -0.25
CA PHE A 87 0.45 1.10 0.81
C PHE A 87 1.60 0.69 1.73
N TRP A 88 1.57 1.23 2.95
CA TRP A 88 2.55 0.95 3.99
C TRP A 88 2.01 -0.05 5.01
N MET A 89 2.88 -0.93 5.48
CA MET A 89 2.57 -1.84 6.58
C MET A 89 3.66 -1.78 7.62
N SER A 90 3.31 -1.69 8.90
CA SER A 90 4.30 -1.81 9.97
C SER A 90 4.90 -3.21 9.94
N GLY A 91 6.21 -3.27 9.78
CA GLY A 91 6.98 -4.49 9.89
C GLY A 91 6.87 -5.07 11.29
N SER A 92 6.73 -6.39 11.38
CA SER A 92 6.99 -7.09 12.64
C SER A 92 8.51 -7.08 12.87
N SER A 93 8.93 -6.73 14.09
CA SER A 93 10.31 -6.89 14.55
C SER A 93 10.68 -8.37 14.65
N SER A 94 10.75 -9.06 13.51
CA SER A 94 11.13 -10.46 13.40
C SER A 94 12.04 -10.75 12.20
N ILE A 95 12.33 -9.78 11.34
CA ILE A 95 13.42 -9.90 10.37
C ILE A 95 14.70 -9.40 11.04
N THR A 96 15.14 -10.13 12.06
CA THR A 96 16.55 -10.09 12.46
C THR A 96 17.26 -11.05 11.51
N GLY A 97 17.77 -10.53 10.39
CA GLY A 97 18.83 -11.24 9.67
C GLY A 97 20.00 -11.50 10.64
N PRO A 98 20.75 -12.60 10.49
CA PRO A 98 21.81 -12.93 11.43
C PRO A 98 22.84 -11.80 11.45
N THR A 99 23.08 -11.24 12.64
CA THR A 99 24.19 -10.32 12.90
C THR A 99 25.49 -11.04 12.50
N PRO A 100 26.28 -10.51 11.56
CA PRO A 100 27.59 -11.10 11.27
C PRO A 100 28.48 -10.96 12.51
N ILE A 101 29.03 -12.09 12.95
CA ILE A 101 30.14 -12.22 13.92
C ILE A 101 31.45 -11.72 13.31
#